data_AF-A0A9E1KID2-F1
#
_entry.id   AF-A0A9E1KID2-F1
#
_cell.length_a   1.000
_cell.length_b   1.000
_cell.length_c   1.000
_cell.angle_alpha   90.00
_cell.angle_beta   90.00
_cell.angle_gamma   90.00
#
_symmetry.space_group_name_H-M   'P 1'
#
loop_
_entity.id
_entity.type
_entity.pdbx_description
1 polymer ?
#
loop_
_entity_poly.entity_id
_entity_poly.type
_entity_poly.pdbx_seq_one_letter_code
_entity_poly.pdbx_strand_id
1 'polypeptide(L)' 'MQAYAWFRSEPIPSFGDLTAEDLVKRGMAESVLEYIGRIAEGGYA' A
#
# COMPACT_ATOMS: atom_id res chain seq x y z
N MET A 1 15.91 -0.44 -5.85
CA MET A 1 15.13 -0.93 -4.69
C MET A 1 13.87 -0.08 -4.50
N GLN A 2 12.98 -0.03 -5.50
CA GLN A 2 11.79 0.83 -5.49
C GLN A 2 10.74 0.42 -4.45
N ALA A 3 10.54 -0.88 -4.21
CA ALA A 3 9.47 -1.38 -3.35
C ALA A 3 9.58 -0.90 -1.89
N TYR A 4 10.80 -0.88 -1.33
CA TYR A 4 11.02 -0.42 0.04
C TYR A 4 10.90 1.11 0.16
N ALA A 5 11.30 1.85 -0.87
CA ALA A 5 11.14 3.31 -0.92
C ALA A 5 9.65 3.70 -1.01
N TRP A 6 8.89 3.00 -1.86
CA TRP A 6 7.44 3.13 -1.92
C TRP A 6 6.77 2.84 -0.57
N PHE A 7 7.11 1.71 0.05
CA PHE A 7 6.50 1.25 1.31
C PHE A 7 6.56 2.29 2.44
N ARG A 8 7.62 3.10 2.50
CA ARG A 8 7.85 4.10 3.55
C ARG A 8 7.51 5.55 3.13
N SER A 9 7.33 5.82 1.84
CA SER A 9 7.28 7.21 1.33
C SER A 9 6.07 7.51 0.46
N GLU A 10 5.37 6.50 -0.07
CA GLU A 10 4.12 6.73 -0.78
C GLU A 10 2.92 6.60 0.16
N PRO A 11 2.15 7.69 0.36
CA PRO A 11 0.89 7.64 1.07
C PRO A 11 -0.15 6.90 0.22
N ILE A 12 -0.96 6.07 0.87
CA ILE A 12 -2.06 5.37 0.20
C ILE A 12 -3.33 6.23 0.33
N PRO A 13 -3.85 6.81 -0.77
CA PRO A 13 -4.98 7.74 -0.71
C PRO A 13 -6.24 7.12 -0.10
N SER A 14 -6.44 5.81 -0.35
CA SER A 14 -7.57 5.05 0.19
C SER A 14 -7.54 4.85 1.71
N PHE A 15 -6.42 5.16 2.37
CA PHE A 15 -6.25 5.00 3.82
C PHE A 15 -5.95 6.33 4.53
N GLY A 16 -6.40 7.46 3.97
CA GLY A 16 -6.25 8.77 4.59
C GLY A 16 -4.79 9.22 4.64
N ASP A 17 -4.08 9.04 3.52
CA ASP A 17 -2.68 9.41 3.33
C ASP A 17 -1.68 8.68 4.26
N LEU A 18 -2.10 7.57 4.87
CA LEU A 18 -1.19 6.70 5.62
C LEU A 18 -0.26 5.94 4.67
N THR A 19 1.00 5.79 5.05
CA THR A 19 1.94 4.96 4.29
C THR A 19 1.64 3.47 4.50
N ALA A 20 2.14 2.62 3.59
CA ALA A 20 2.07 1.18 3.78
C ALA A 20 2.74 0.75 5.10
N GLU A 21 3.84 1.41 5.49
CA GLU A 21 4.49 1.18 6.78
C GLU A 21 3.58 1.49 7.97
N ASP A 22 2.87 2.63 7.95
CA ASP A 22 1.94 3.00 9.02
C ASP A 22 0.80 1.99 9.16
N LEU A 23 0.29 1.49 8.03
CA LEU A 23 -0.77 0.48 8.01
C LEU A 23 -0.30 -0.86 8.57
N VAL A 24 0.89 -1.33 8.17
CA VAL A 24 1.47 -2.55 8.72
C VAL A 24 1.71 -2.43 10.23
N LYS A 25 2.24 -1.28 10.70
CA LYS A 25 2.43 -1.01 12.14
C LYS A 25 1.13 -1.01 12.94
N ARG A 26 0.00 -0.67 12.31
CA ARG A 26 -1.35 -0.72 12.89
C ARG A 26 -2.01 -2.10 12.83
N GLY A 27 -1.33 -3.11 12.28
CA GLY A 27 -1.87 -4.46 12.09
C GLY A 27 -2.73 -4.61 10.83
N MET A 28 -2.73 -3.63 9.93
CA MET A 28 -3.53 -3.60 8.70
C MET A 28 -2.73 -4.07 7.48
N ALA A 29 -1.80 -5.02 7.68
CA ALA A 29 -0.94 -5.52 6.61
C ALA A 29 -1.73 -6.20 5.48
N GLU A 30 -2.83 -6.87 5.81
CA GLU A 30 -3.72 -7.51 4.85
C GLU A 30 -4.38 -6.48 3.92
N SER A 31 -4.83 -5.35 4.47
CA SER A 31 -5.40 -4.23 3.70
C SER A 31 -4.40 -3.62 2.71
N VAL A 32 -3.11 -3.57 3.08
CA VAL A 32 -2.04 -3.14 2.16
C VAL A 32 -1.87 -4.14 1.01
N LEU A 33 -1.89 -5.44 1.30
CA LEU A 33 -1.78 -6.48 0.28
C LEU A 33 -2.98 -6.48 -0.67
N GLU A 34 -4.20 -6.30 -0.16
CA GLU A 34 -5.40 -6.17 -0.99
C GLU A 34 -5.34 -4.93 -1.90
N TYR A 35 -4.84 -3.80 -1.39
CA TYR A 35 -4.66 -2.59 -2.19
C TYR A 35 -3.67 -2.80 -3.35
N ILE A 36 -2.52 -3.41 -3.06
CA ILE A 36 -1.52 -3.76 -4.09
C ILE A 36 -2.12 -4.74 -5.09
N GLY A 37 -2.86 -5.75 -4.61
CA GLY A 37 -3.58 -6.71 -5.45
C GLY A 37 -4.52 -6.01 -6.42
N ARG A 38 -5.38 -5.10 -5.92
CA ARG A 38 -6.28 -4.31 -6.76
C ARG A 38 -5.57 -3.44 -7.80
N ILE A 39 -4.43 -2.83 -7.47
CA ILE A 39 -3.65 -2.06 -8.46
C ILE A 39 -3.08 -3.00 -9.53
N ALA A 40 -2.54 -4.15 -9.12
CA ALA A 40 -2.01 -5.14 -10.03
C ALA A 40 -3.09 -5.71 -10.97
N GLU A 41 -4.31 -5.91 -10.46
CA GLU A 41 -5.47 -6.36 -11.22
C GLU A 41 -6.03 -5.24 -12.13
N GLY A 42 -6.14 -4.01 -11.62
CA GLY A 42 -6.66 -2.86 -12.36
C GLY A 42 -5.72 -2.28 -13.42
N GLY A 43 -4.44 -2.62 -13.39
CA GLY A 43 -3.46 -2.30 -14.42
C GLY A 43 -3.49 -3.24 -15.64
N TYR A 44 -4.29 -4.30 -15.60
CA TYR A 44 -4.49 -5.27 -16.68
C TYR A 44 -5.89 -5.09 -17.31
N ALA A 45 -6.19 -3.87 -17.79
CA ALA A 45 -7.40 -3.59 -18.56
C ALA A 45 -7.09 -2.66 -19.74
#